data_AF-T1C8T6-F1
#
_entry.id   AF-T1C8T6-F1
#
_cell.length_a   1.000
_cell.length_b   1.000
_cell.length_c   1.000
_cell.angle_alpha   90.00
_cell.angle_beta   90.00
_cell.angle_gamma   90.00
#
_symmetry.space_group_name_H-M   'P 1'
#
loop_
_entity.id
_entity.type
_entity.pdbx_description
1 polymer ?
#
loop_
_entity_poly.entity_id
_entity_poly.type
_entity_poly.pdbx_seq_one_letter_code
_entity_poly.pdbx_strand_id
1 'polypeptide(L)'
;MHRYTYPALPDQTRRGLILDLVHGLGNAAYHTEITIESPTRISGKRYSHGWAKNRQAYFVMEFSAPIQLFDVMVDGHITRHPTTLPKHFSGVQIKAIFQWHHTSV
;
A
#
# COMPACT_ATOMS: atom_id res chain seq x y z
N MET A 1 -15.61 -2.54 4.67
CA MET A 1 -15.17 -1.13 4.79
C MET A 1 -14.34 -1.00 6.05
N HIS A 2 -13.23 -0.27 6.01
CA HIS A 2 -12.35 -0.06 7.17
C HIS A 2 -12.49 1.38 7.68
N ARG A 3 -12.40 1.57 9.00
CA ARG A 3 -12.33 2.89 9.63
C ARG A 3 -11.19 2.88 10.64
N TYR A 4 -10.25 3.80 10.47
CA TYR A 4 -9.09 3.94 11.33
C TYR A 4 -9.21 5.22 12.16
N THR A 5 -9.04 5.09 13.46
CA THR A 5 -8.97 6.23 14.39
C THR A 5 -7.54 6.35 14.88
N TYR A 6 -6.94 7.52 14.69
CA TYR A 6 -5.60 7.82 15.18
C TYR A 6 -5.72 8.63 16.48
N PRO A 7 -4.78 8.47 17.44
CA PRO A 7 -4.76 9.32 18.62
C PRO A 7 -4.55 10.78 18.24
N ALA A 8 -4.93 11.69 19.15
CA ALA A 8 -4.51 13.08 19.07
C ALA A 8 -2.99 13.12 19.19
N LEU A 9 -2.33 13.55 18.13
CA LEU A 9 -0.89 13.68 18.04
C LEU A 9 -0.57 15.15 17.74
N PRO A 10 0.62 15.66 18.11
CA PRO A 10 1.05 16.99 17.74
C PRO A 10 0.87 17.24 16.25
N ASP A 11 0.61 18.50 15.89
CA ASP A 11 0.57 18.91 14.49
C ASP A 11 1.83 18.46 13.77
N GLN A 12 1.69 18.15 12.48
CA GLN A 12 2.75 17.59 11.62
C GLN A 12 3.16 16.13 11.90
N THR A 13 2.62 15.48 12.94
CA THR A 13 2.84 14.03 13.12
C THR A 13 2.20 13.25 11.98
N ARG A 14 3.01 12.47 11.26
CA ARG A 14 2.53 11.66 10.13
C ARG A 14 1.73 10.47 10.64
N ARG A 15 0.59 10.25 10.01
CA ARG A 15 -0.25 9.06 10.20
C ARG A 15 -0.17 8.24 8.94
N GLY A 16 -0.28 6.92 9.05
CA GLY A 16 -0.19 6.09 7.87
C GLY A 16 -0.87 4.74 7.97
N LEU A 17 -0.94 4.11 6.81
CA LEU A 17 -1.46 2.77 6.61
C LEU A 17 -0.42 1.96 5.84
N ILE A 18 -0.18 0.74 6.31
CA ILE A 18 0.73 -0.20 5.66
C ILE A 18 -0.09 -1.18 4.82
N LEU A 19 0.23 -1.28 3.54
CA LEU A 19 -0.18 -2.39 2.68
C LEU A 19 1.00 -3.38 2.60
N ASP A 20 0.76 -4.62 3.02
CA ASP A 20 1.77 -5.68 3.02
C ASP A 20 1.34 -6.82 2.10
N LEU A 21 1.94 -6.90 0.89
CA LEU A 21 1.66 -7.99 -0.06
C LEU A 21 2.56 -9.21 0.16
N VAL A 22 3.56 -9.12 1.05
CA VAL A 22 4.42 -10.26 1.43
C VAL A 22 3.65 -11.21 2.34
N HIS A 23 2.85 -10.66 3.26
CA HIS A 23 2.13 -11.44 4.26
C HIS A 23 1.29 -12.58 3.63
N GLY A 24 1.39 -13.77 4.21
CA GLY A 24 0.65 -14.95 3.78
C GLY A 24 0.62 -16.02 4.88
N LEU A 25 -0.49 -16.74 4.97
CA LEU A 25 -0.66 -17.91 5.85
C LEU A 25 -0.60 -19.17 4.99
N GLY A 26 0.44 -20.00 5.17
CA GLY A 26 0.63 -21.24 4.41
C GLY A 26 0.74 -21.05 2.89
N ASN A 27 1.13 -19.86 2.44
CA ASN A 27 1.34 -19.53 1.04
C ASN A 27 2.46 -18.49 0.89
N ALA A 28 3.09 -18.45 -0.27
CA ALA A 28 4.12 -17.49 -0.63
C ALA A 28 3.72 -16.73 -1.89
N ALA A 29 3.88 -15.40 -1.87
CA ALA A 29 3.74 -14.59 -3.06
C ALA A 29 4.86 -14.92 -4.05
N TYR A 30 4.54 -14.99 -5.34
CA TYR A 30 5.52 -15.13 -6.41
C TYR A 30 5.46 -13.98 -7.43
N HIS A 31 4.39 -13.17 -7.37
CA HIS A 31 4.24 -11.96 -8.16
C HIS A 31 3.28 -11.00 -7.46
N THR A 32 3.67 -9.74 -7.35
CA THR A 32 2.86 -8.69 -6.74
C THR A 32 3.00 -7.39 -7.52
N GLU A 33 1.91 -6.65 -7.61
CA GLU A 33 1.91 -5.31 -8.18
C GLU A 33 1.05 -4.37 -7.36
N ILE A 34 1.46 -3.10 -7.35
CA ILE A 34 0.62 -1.97 -6.93
C ILE A 34 0.73 -0.85 -7.95
N THR A 35 -0.40 -0.19 -8.22
CA THR A 35 -0.47 1.05 -8.99
C THR A 35 -1.19 2.10 -8.14
N ILE A 36 -0.51 3.19 -7.84
CA ILE A 36 -1.13 4.37 -7.23
C ILE A 36 -1.70 5.19 -8.39
N GLU A 37 -3.00 5.08 -8.61
CA GLU A 37 -3.71 5.61 -9.78
C GLU A 37 -4.01 7.10 -9.62
N SER A 38 -4.37 7.52 -8.40
CA SER A 38 -4.69 8.90 -8.05
C SER A 38 -4.40 9.13 -6.56
N PRO A 39 -4.50 10.37 -6.04
CA PRO A 39 -4.25 10.65 -4.62
C PRO A 39 -5.09 9.80 -3.66
N THR A 40 -6.24 9.27 -4.09
CA THR A 40 -7.15 8.50 -3.24
C THR A 40 -7.37 7.06 -3.70
N ARG A 41 -6.75 6.62 -4.81
CA ARG A 41 -7.07 5.31 -5.41
C ARG A 41 -5.82 4.49 -5.73
N ILE A 42 -5.85 3.23 -5.32
CA ILE A 42 -4.78 2.25 -5.56
C ILE A 42 -5.40 0.97 -6.11
N SER A 43 -4.80 0.42 -7.15
CA SER A 43 -5.08 -0.94 -7.62
C SER A 43 -3.87 -1.83 -7.42
N GLY A 44 -4.08 -3.14 -7.42
CA GLY A 44 -2.98 -4.07 -7.34
C GLY A 44 -3.39 -5.52 -7.45
N LYS A 45 -2.38 -6.39 -7.42
CA LYS A 45 -2.57 -7.83 -7.47
C LYS A 45 -1.50 -8.55 -6.67
N ARG A 46 -1.85 -9.75 -6.21
CA ARG A 46 -0.97 -10.69 -5.52
C ARG A 46 -1.24 -12.08 -6.03
N TYR A 47 -0.23 -12.70 -6.61
CA TYR A 47 -0.26 -14.08 -7.01
C TYR A 47 0.58 -14.91 -6.05
N SER A 48 0.06 -16.07 -5.66
CA SER A 48 0.70 -16.91 -4.63
C SER A 48 0.56 -18.39 -4.91
N HIS A 49 1.58 -19.13 -4.48
CA HIS A 49 1.58 -20.59 -4.35
C HIS A 49 1.28 -20.98 -2.90
N GLY A 50 0.50 -22.03 -2.69
CA GLY A 50 0.20 -22.59 -1.37
C GLY A 50 -0.69 -23.81 -1.53
N TRP A 51 -1.75 -23.92 -0.72
CA TRP A 51 -2.76 -24.98 -0.88
C TRP A 51 -3.34 -25.03 -2.31
N ALA A 52 -3.69 -23.86 -2.86
CA ALA A 52 -3.95 -23.74 -4.29
C ALA A 52 -2.63 -23.50 -5.03
N LYS A 53 -2.41 -24.25 -6.12
CA LYS A 53 -1.20 -24.12 -6.94
C LYS A 53 -1.06 -22.74 -7.56
N ASN A 54 -2.15 -22.12 -8.02
CA ASN A 54 -2.09 -20.77 -8.59
C ASN A 54 -3.29 -19.94 -8.12
N ARG A 55 -3.10 -19.17 -7.05
CA ARG A 55 -4.10 -18.22 -6.57
C ARG A 55 -3.74 -16.82 -7.06
N GLN A 56 -4.67 -16.19 -7.76
CA GLN A 56 -4.55 -14.80 -8.20
C GLN A 56 -5.60 -13.96 -7.48
N ALA A 57 -5.15 -12.95 -6.75
CA ALA A 57 -6.01 -11.98 -6.10
C ALA A 57 -5.74 -10.59 -6.69
N TYR A 58 -6.82 -9.87 -7.00
CA TYR A 58 -6.80 -8.51 -7.50
C TYR A 58 -7.57 -7.62 -6.53
N PHE A 59 -7.16 -6.38 -6.38
CA PHE A 59 -7.82 -5.45 -5.46
C PHE A 59 -7.82 -4.02 -5.99
N VAL A 60 -8.76 -3.24 -5.47
CA VAL A 60 -8.79 -1.79 -5.51
C VAL A 60 -9.03 -1.30 -4.09
N MET A 61 -8.31 -0.26 -3.69
CA MET A 61 -8.51 0.47 -2.44
C MET A 61 -8.78 1.94 -2.74
N GLU A 62 -9.74 2.50 -2.02
CA GLU A 62 -10.04 3.93 -2.02
C GLU A 62 -9.88 4.49 -0.60
N PHE A 63 -9.22 5.65 -0.50
CA PHE A 63 -9.02 6.36 0.76
C PHE A 63 -9.94 7.57 0.85
N SER A 64 -10.44 7.85 2.04
CA SER A 64 -11.30 9.01 2.33
C SER A 64 -10.56 10.35 2.30
N ALA A 65 -9.23 10.33 2.22
CA ALA A 65 -8.37 11.51 2.17
C ALA A 65 -7.20 11.28 1.20
N PRO A 66 -6.71 12.31 0.51
CA PRO A 66 -5.62 12.19 -0.45
C PRO A 66 -4.30 11.85 0.23
N ILE A 67 -3.62 10.81 -0.26
CA ILE A 67 -2.25 10.43 0.12
C ILE A 67 -1.32 11.60 -0.19
N GLN A 68 -0.48 11.99 0.77
CA GLN A 68 0.45 13.11 0.62
C GLN A 68 1.90 12.67 0.42
N LEU A 69 2.24 11.47 0.89
CA LEU A 69 3.52 10.84 0.68
C LEU A 69 3.36 9.33 0.75
N PHE A 70 4.19 8.60 0.02
CA PHE A 70 4.29 7.16 0.21
C PHE A 70 5.71 6.64 0.05
N ASP A 71 6.01 5.61 0.83
CA ASP A 71 7.24 4.83 0.75
C ASP A 71 6.89 3.44 0.22
N VAL A 72 7.62 2.94 -0.77
CA VAL A 72 7.44 1.60 -1.33
C VAL A 72 8.73 0.82 -1.19
N MET A 73 8.63 -0.37 -0.59
CA MET A 73 9.66 -1.40 -0.66
C MET A 73 9.31 -2.35 -1.79
N VAL A 74 10.23 -2.56 -2.72
CA VAL A 74 10.16 -3.61 -3.76
C VAL A 74 11.41 -4.48 -3.63
N ASP A 75 11.23 -5.76 -3.29
CA ASP A 75 12.30 -6.75 -3.22
C ASP A 75 13.52 -6.29 -2.39
N GLY A 76 13.24 -5.63 -1.26
CA GLY A 76 14.24 -5.10 -0.32
C GLY A 76 14.72 -3.67 -0.61
N HIS A 77 14.39 -3.11 -1.78
CA HIS A 77 14.75 -1.74 -2.13
C HIS A 77 13.64 -0.76 -1.76
N ILE A 78 13.94 0.17 -0.85
CA ILE A 78 13.00 1.19 -0.37
C ILE A 78 13.18 2.48 -1.16
N THR A 79 12.07 3.00 -1.68
CA THR A 79 12.02 4.30 -2.38
C THR A 79 10.92 5.17 -1.79
N ARG A 80 11.18 6.47 -1.70
CA ARG A 80 10.23 7.48 -1.24
C ARG A 80 9.71 8.27 -2.44
N HIS A 81 8.40 8.52 -2.48
CA HIS A 81 7.77 9.20 -3.59
C HIS A 81 6.79 10.30 -3.16
N PRO A 82 6.83 11.47 -3.85
CA PRO A 82 5.82 12.50 -3.73
C PRO A 82 4.55 12.14 -4.54
N THR A 83 3.55 13.03 -4.54
CA THR A 83 2.23 12.85 -5.18
C THR A 83 2.20 13.00 -6.70
N THR A 84 3.34 12.88 -7.38
CA THR A 84 3.36 12.79 -8.85
C THR A 84 2.91 11.40 -9.27
N LEU A 85 1.72 11.31 -9.85
CA LEU A 85 0.99 10.07 -10.17
C LEU A 85 0.61 10.03 -11.66
N PRO A 86 0.38 8.84 -12.26
CA PRO A 86 0.39 7.52 -11.63
C PRO A 86 1.80 6.97 -11.36
N LYS A 87 1.91 6.03 -10.42
CA LYS A 87 3.13 5.23 -10.21
C LYS A 87 2.80 3.75 -10.12
N HIS A 88 3.61 2.93 -10.77
CA HIS A 88 3.48 1.48 -10.81
C HIS A 88 4.71 0.80 -10.24
N PHE A 89 4.50 -0.25 -9.46
CA PHE A 89 5.54 -1.08 -8.85
C PHE A 89 5.19 -2.55 -9.04
N SER A 90 6.20 -3.35 -9.39
CA SER A 90 6.10 -4.79 -9.61
C SER A 90 7.29 -5.49 -8.98
N GLY A 91 7.07 -6.64 -8.37
CA GLY A 91 8.10 -7.44 -7.70
C GLY A 91 7.50 -8.63 -6.96
N VAL A 92 8.30 -9.36 -6.18
CA VAL A 92 7.80 -10.46 -5.34
C VAL A 92 7.40 -9.95 -3.96
N GLN A 93 8.21 -9.06 -3.39
CA GLN A 93 8.04 -8.54 -2.04
C GLN A 93 7.72 -7.05 -2.07
N ILE A 94 6.43 -6.73 -2.14
CA ILE A 94 5.95 -5.35 -2.05
C ILE A 94 5.35 -5.06 -0.66
N LYS A 95 5.84 -3.99 -0.03
CA LYS A 95 5.16 -3.30 1.08
C LYS A 95 5.09 -1.81 0.76
N ALA A 96 3.99 -1.16 1.10
CA ALA A 96 3.82 0.28 0.92
C ALA A 96 3.31 0.94 2.21
N ILE A 97 3.81 2.12 2.51
CA ILE A 97 3.33 2.97 3.60
C ILE A 97 2.72 4.22 2.97
N PHE A 98 1.42 4.41 3.13
CA PHE A 98 0.71 5.61 2.69
C PHE A 98 0.57 6.57 3.87
N GLN A 99 0.88 7.85 3.67
CA GLN A 99 0.97 8.83 4.75
C GLN A 99 0.07 10.05 4.49
N TRP A 100 -0.52 10.54 5.58
CA TRP A 100 -1.30 11.77 5.66
C TRP A 100 -0.78 12.64 6.81
N HIS A 101 -0.85 13.94 6.61
CA HIS A 101 -0.69 14.95 7.66
C HIS A 101 -2.04 15.22 8.31
N HIS A 102 -2.00 15.43 9.63
CA HIS A 102 -3.12 16.05 10.31
C HIS A 102 -3.22 17.50 9.82
N THR A 103 -4.34 17.86 9.21
CA THR A 103 -4.72 19.26 9.03
C THR A 103 -5.73 19.56 10.12
N SER A 104 -5.33 20.40 11.07
CA SER A 104 -6.27 20.94 12.06
C SER A 104 -7.32 21.74 11.29
N VAL A 105 -8.58 21.34 11.45
CA VAL A 105 -9.75 22.10 10.98
C VAL A 105 -9.97 23.26 11.93
#